data_AF-A0A2X2T3T8-F1
#
_entry.id   AF-A0A2X2T3T8-F1
#
_cell.length_a   1.000
_cell.length_b   1.000
_cell.length_c   1.000
_cell.angle_alpha   90.00
_cell.angle_beta   90.00
_cell.angle_gamma   90.00
#
_symmetry.space_group_name_H-M   'P 1'
#
loop_
_entity.id
_entity.type
_entity.pdbx_description
1 polymer ?
#
loop_
_entity_poly.entity_id
_entity_poly.type
_entity_poly.pdbx_seq_one_letter_code
_entity_poly.pdbx_strand_id
1 'polypeptide(L)'
;MINITLQLPIYLIKYMRTLYSEPYVPKSDDEMGIYILNILQRKTNVSEYQYRERKDTLHPYQLSISMSCYEKRGCIIPTDKNALIVKFVDSHFRKELFRNAVLNNHYYCIPYRTSILNSLQAYNITESELSYETIRKDFNRKKNEIEKRLLK
;
A
#
# COMPACT_ATOMS: atom_id res chain seq x y z
N MET A 1 20.82 0.30 12.51
CA MET A 1 19.53 0.09 11.81
C MET A 1 19.58 -1.27 11.14
N ILE A 2 18.46 -1.96 11.05
CA ILE A 2 18.36 -3.29 10.43
C ILE A 2 17.50 -3.16 9.17
N ASN A 3 18.03 -3.64 8.04
CA ASN A 3 17.31 -3.61 6.77
C ASN A 3 16.50 -4.90 6.62
N ILE A 4 15.23 -4.77 6.25
CA ILE A 4 14.34 -5.89 5.96
C ILE A 4 13.66 -5.65 4.61
N THR A 5 13.28 -6.74 3.95
CA THR A 5 12.65 -6.67 2.63
C THR A 5 11.17 -6.99 2.73
N LEU A 6 10.34 -6.12 2.19
CA LEU A 6 8.92 -6.33 1.95
C LEU A 6 8.71 -6.73 0.48
N GLN A 7 7.75 -7.61 0.20
CA GLN A 7 7.46 -8.06 -1.16
C GLN A 7 6.15 -7.43 -1.64
N LEU A 8 6.22 -6.54 -2.63
CA LEU A 8 5.09 -5.76 -3.14
C LEU A 8 4.99 -5.83 -4.68
N PRO A 9 3.78 -5.72 -5.26
CA PRO A 9 3.60 -5.45 -6.68
C PRO A 9 4.26 -4.14 -7.11
N ILE A 10 4.73 -4.05 -8.38
CA ILE A 10 5.48 -2.88 -8.89
C ILE A 10 4.73 -1.56 -8.69
N TYR A 11 3.42 -1.51 -8.98
CA TYR A 11 2.65 -0.27 -8.84
C TYR A 11 2.58 0.21 -7.39
N LEU A 12 2.55 -0.72 -6.41
CA LEU A 12 2.62 -0.37 -4.99
C LEU A 12 4.03 0.04 -4.58
N ILE A 13 5.08 -0.52 -5.18
CA ILE A 13 6.45 -0.04 -4.95
C ILE A 13 6.59 1.41 -5.40
N LYS A 14 6.09 1.74 -6.60
CA LYS A 14 6.12 3.11 -7.11
C LYS A 14 5.39 4.06 -6.16
N TYR A 15 4.17 3.69 -5.75
CA TYR A 15 3.40 4.43 -4.76
C TYR A 15 4.17 4.63 -3.43
N MET A 16 4.73 3.55 -2.86
CA MET A 16 5.48 3.58 -1.61
C MET A 16 6.75 4.44 -1.74
N ARG A 17 7.49 4.34 -2.84
CA ARG A 17 8.68 5.17 -3.11
C ARG A 17 8.34 6.65 -3.18
N THR A 18 7.24 7.02 -3.84
CA THR A 18 6.82 8.41 -3.98
C THR A 18 6.47 9.05 -2.63
N LEU A 19 5.84 8.31 -1.71
CA LEU A 19 5.37 8.86 -0.43
C LEU A 19 6.34 8.66 0.73
N TYR A 20 7.07 7.54 0.76
CA TYR A 20 7.81 7.06 1.92
C TYR A 20 9.30 6.84 1.66
N SER A 21 9.78 7.10 0.44
CA SER A 21 11.15 6.83 -0.02
C SER A 21 11.52 5.33 0.02
N GLU A 22 12.73 4.99 -0.40
CA GLU A 22 13.31 3.66 -0.20
C GLU A 22 14.80 3.81 0.14
N PRO A 23 15.29 3.30 1.29
CA PRO A 23 14.55 2.51 2.28
C PRO A 23 13.55 3.34 3.07
N TYR A 24 12.33 2.83 3.25
CA TYR A 24 11.35 3.45 4.15
C TYR A 24 11.71 3.14 5.60
N VAL A 25 11.60 4.13 6.48
CA VAL A 25 11.80 4.00 7.92
C VAL A 25 10.43 4.06 8.60
N PRO A 26 9.78 2.91 8.92
CA PRO A 26 8.50 2.87 9.59
C PRO A 26 8.55 3.60 10.93
N LYS A 27 7.59 4.49 11.18
CA LYS A 27 7.48 5.20 12.44
C LYS A 27 6.17 4.85 13.15
N SER A 28 6.02 5.29 14.39
CA SER A 28 4.79 5.10 15.17
C SER A 28 3.81 6.27 15.04
N ASP A 29 4.16 7.29 14.28
CA ASP A 29 3.35 8.48 13.99
C ASP A 29 2.74 8.47 12.58
N ASP A 30 3.08 7.47 11.74
CA ASP A 30 2.50 7.27 10.41
C ASP A 30 1.63 6.00 10.36
N GLU A 31 0.52 6.03 9.62
CA GLU A 31 -0.42 4.89 9.56
C GLU A 31 0.25 3.64 8.96
N MET A 32 1.05 3.84 7.91
CA MET A 32 1.81 2.78 7.25
C MET A 32 2.82 2.12 8.19
N GLY A 33 3.59 2.89 8.94
CA GLY A 33 4.61 2.36 9.81
C GLY A 33 4.02 1.76 11.07
N ILE A 34 2.93 2.32 11.64
CA ILE A 34 2.17 1.65 12.70
C ILE A 34 1.76 0.24 12.25
N TYR A 35 1.20 0.11 11.04
CA TYR A 35 0.76 -1.18 10.53
C TYR A 35 1.93 -2.16 10.33
N ILE A 36 3.00 -1.71 9.65
CA ILE A 36 4.20 -2.54 9.42
C ILE A 36 4.84 -2.97 10.73
N LEU A 37 5.05 -2.05 11.67
CA LEU A 37 5.67 -2.32 12.96
C LEU A 37 4.86 -3.31 13.82
N ASN A 38 3.53 -3.34 13.69
CA ASN A 38 2.67 -4.27 14.42
C ASN A 38 2.65 -5.69 13.83
N ILE A 39 3.10 -5.83 12.59
CA ILE A 39 3.14 -7.12 11.87
C ILE A 39 4.50 -7.83 12.04
N LEU A 40 5.55 -7.10 12.40
CA LEU A 40 6.88 -7.67 12.65
C LEU A 40 6.81 -8.76 13.72
N GLN A 41 7.57 -9.82 13.50
CA GLN A 41 7.75 -10.92 14.45
C GLN A 41 9.21 -11.11 14.85
N ARG A 42 9.40 -11.58 16.09
CA ARG A 42 10.69 -12.08 16.58
C ARG A 42 10.95 -13.47 16.01
N LYS A 43 12.23 -13.81 15.82
CA LYS A 43 12.69 -15.10 15.29
C LYS A 43 12.18 -16.32 16.06
N THR A 44 11.92 -16.16 17.36
CA THR A 44 11.39 -17.22 18.24
C THR A 44 9.93 -17.60 17.96
N ASN A 45 9.16 -16.75 17.26
CA ASN A 45 7.71 -16.90 17.10
C ASN A 45 7.29 -17.34 15.69
N VAL A 46 8.26 -17.64 14.81
CA VAL A 46 7.97 -18.05 13.44
C VAL A 46 7.47 -19.50 13.46
N SER A 47 6.16 -19.70 13.25
CA SER A 47 5.59 -21.03 13.08
C SER A 47 6.15 -21.71 11.82
N GLU A 48 6.40 -23.02 11.89
CA GLU A 48 7.05 -23.82 10.83
C GLU A 48 6.24 -23.93 9.52
N TYR A 49 4.99 -23.47 9.50
CA TYR A 49 4.15 -23.55 8.30
C TYR A 49 4.29 -22.30 7.41
N GLN A 50 5.03 -22.45 6.31
CA GLN A 50 5.14 -21.42 5.26
C GLN A 50 4.19 -21.74 4.11
N TYR A 51 3.01 -21.11 4.09
CA TYR A 51 2.13 -21.13 2.93
C TYR A 51 2.84 -20.45 1.74
N ARG A 52 2.98 -21.16 0.63
CA ARG A 52 3.59 -20.64 -0.61
C ARG A 52 2.52 -20.01 -1.48
N GLU A 53 2.44 -18.68 -1.49
CA GLU A 53 1.57 -17.96 -2.43
C GLU A 53 2.09 -18.00 -3.87
N ARG A 54 1.16 -17.86 -4.81
CA ARG A 54 1.40 -17.87 -6.27
C ARG A 54 2.36 -16.75 -6.66
N LYS A 55 3.32 -17.09 -7.51
CA LYS A 55 4.39 -16.23 -8.07
C LYS A 55 3.85 -15.19 -9.06
N ASP A 56 2.94 -14.32 -8.66
CA ASP A 56 2.63 -13.14 -9.46
C ASP A 56 3.52 -11.98 -8.98
N THR A 57 4.58 -11.74 -9.76
CA THR A 57 5.51 -10.58 -9.78
C THR A 57 5.53 -9.68 -8.54
N LEU A 58 5.91 -10.24 -7.38
CA LEU A 58 6.31 -9.44 -6.23
C LEU A 58 7.77 -9.04 -6.36
N HIS A 59 8.06 -7.81 -6.00
CA HIS A 59 9.38 -7.22 -6.06
C HIS A 59 9.80 -6.72 -4.68
N PRO A 60 11.12 -6.71 -4.40
CA PRO A 60 11.62 -6.27 -3.11
C PRO A 60 11.46 -4.77 -2.94
N TYR A 61 11.01 -4.38 -1.75
CA TYR A 61 10.98 -3.00 -1.25
C TYR A 61 11.68 -2.95 0.10
N GLN A 62 12.68 -2.08 0.24
CA GLN A 62 13.53 -2.01 1.41
C GLN A 62 12.89 -1.19 2.54
N LEU A 63 12.89 -1.77 3.74
CA LEU A 63 12.53 -1.12 4.98
C LEU A 63 13.76 -1.05 5.90
N SER A 64 13.90 0.04 6.64
CA SER A 64 14.94 0.23 7.65
C SER A 64 14.29 0.36 9.03
N ILE A 65 14.54 -0.64 9.88
CA ILE A 65 13.99 -0.73 11.22
C ILE A 65 15.04 -0.24 12.23
N SER A 66 14.60 0.60 13.17
CA SER A 66 15.45 1.05 14.28
C SER A 66 15.79 -0.11 15.21
N MET A 67 16.95 -0.05 15.88
CA MET A 67 17.37 -1.13 16.79
C MET A 67 16.40 -1.30 17.96
N SER A 68 15.86 -0.19 18.48
CA SER A 68 14.87 -0.21 19.57
C SER A 68 13.55 -0.87 19.15
N CYS A 69 13.10 -0.66 17.91
CA CYS A 69 11.94 -1.35 17.36
C CYS A 69 12.22 -2.84 17.16
N TYR A 70 13.41 -3.19 16.66
CA TYR A 70 13.83 -4.57 16.49
C TYR A 70 13.81 -5.35 17.80
N GLU A 71 14.40 -4.81 18.86
CA GLU A 71 14.44 -5.48 20.17
C GLU A 71 13.03 -5.72 20.73
N LYS A 72 12.10 -4.80 20.49
CA LYS A 72 10.71 -4.90 20.97
C LYS A 72 9.87 -5.85 20.11
N ARG A 73 9.89 -5.70 18.79
CA ARG A 73 8.92 -6.27 17.84
C ARG A 73 9.52 -7.35 16.93
N GLY A 74 10.83 -7.38 16.77
CA GLY A 74 11.54 -8.25 15.82
C GLY A 74 11.72 -7.61 14.44
N CYS A 75 12.16 -8.40 13.46
CA CYS A 75 12.47 -7.94 12.09
C CYS A 75 12.02 -8.93 11.01
N ILE A 76 11.22 -9.93 11.36
CA ILE A 76 10.76 -10.94 10.40
C ILE A 76 9.36 -10.57 9.93
N ILE A 77 9.16 -10.62 8.62
CA ILE A 77 7.84 -10.54 7.99
C ILE A 77 7.53 -11.94 7.45
N PRO A 78 6.67 -12.73 8.14
CA PRO A 78 6.17 -14.00 7.61
C PRO A 78 5.42 -13.83 6.28
N THR A 79 5.32 -14.89 5.48
CA THR A 79 4.67 -14.83 4.16
C THR A 79 3.19 -14.47 4.25
N ASP A 80 2.44 -15.06 5.20
CA ASP A 80 1.03 -14.75 5.46
C ASP A 80 0.85 -13.27 5.84
N LYS A 81 1.80 -12.76 6.63
CA LYS A 81 1.86 -11.35 7.04
C LYS A 81 2.23 -10.42 5.90
N ASN A 82 3.08 -10.84 4.96
CA ASN A 82 3.38 -10.07 3.76
C ASN A 82 2.11 -9.84 2.93
N ALA A 83 1.29 -10.86 2.73
CA ALA A 83 0.01 -10.72 2.02
C ALA A 83 -0.93 -9.71 2.69
N LEU A 84 -0.96 -9.68 4.03
CA LEU A 84 -1.72 -8.67 4.79
C LEU A 84 -1.18 -7.25 4.60
N ILE A 85 0.14 -7.08 4.48
CA ILE A 85 0.77 -5.78 4.17
C ILE A 85 0.42 -5.37 2.74
N VAL A 86 0.56 -6.25 1.76
CA VAL A 86 0.18 -5.96 0.36
C VAL A 86 -1.28 -5.49 0.29
N LYS A 87 -2.20 -6.22 0.93
CA LYS A 87 -3.63 -5.88 0.96
C LYS A 87 -3.88 -4.53 1.64
N PHE A 88 -3.18 -4.23 2.72
CA PHE A 88 -3.29 -2.96 3.41
C PHE A 88 -2.81 -1.80 2.55
N VAL A 89 -1.62 -1.93 1.95
CA VAL A 89 -1.03 -0.89 1.08
C VAL A 89 -1.91 -0.64 -0.14
N ASP A 90 -2.42 -1.69 -0.80
CA ASP A 90 -3.37 -1.56 -1.92
C ASP A 90 -4.68 -0.88 -1.49
N SER A 91 -5.22 -1.26 -0.32
CA SER A 91 -6.44 -0.64 0.21
C SER A 91 -6.24 0.85 0.48
N HIS A 92 -5.13 1.22 1.12
CA HIS A 92 -4.78 2.61 1.41
C HIS A 92 -4.62 3.41 0.11
N PHE A 93 -3.84 2.90 -0.84
CA PHE A 93 -3.66 3.49 -2.18
C PHE A 93 -5.00 3.74 -2.88
N ARG A 94 -5.87 2.72 -2.96
CA ARG A 94 -7.18 2.85 -3.64
C ARG A 94 -8.13 3.80 -2.93
N LYS A 95 -8.13 3.83 -1.60
CA LYS A 95 -8.96 4.76 -0.82
C LYS A 95 -8.60 6.21 -1.14
N GLU A 96 -7.32 6.54 -1.15
CA GLU A 96 -6.83 7.88 -1.48
C GLU A 96 -7.15 8.24 -2.94
N LEU A 97 -6.90 7.33 -3.87
CA LEU A 97 -7.23 7.49 -5.29
C LEU A 97 -8.71 7.82 -5.51
N PHE A 98 -9.61 7.05 -4.90
CA PHE A 98 -11.06 7.20 -5.08
C PHE A 98 -11.60 8.42 -4.35
N ARG A 99 -11.08 8.72 -3.15
CA ARG A 99 -11.40 9.94 -2.42
C ARG A 99 -11.09 11.17 -3.25
N ASN A 100 -9.87 11.25 -3.79
CA ASN A 100 -9.46 12.39 -4.61
C ASN A 100 -10.29 12.51 -5.89
N ALA A 101 -10.63 11.40 -6.54
CA ALA A 101 -11.51 11.42 -7.70
C ALA A 101 -12.91 11.98 -7.37
N VAL A 102 -13.50 11.59 -6.23
CA VAL A 102 -14.79 12.11 -5.77
C VAL A 102 -14.73 13.60 -5.45
N LEU A 103 -13.72 14.03 -4.68
CA LEU A 103 -13.57 15.45 -4.32
C LEU A 103 -13.32 16.32 -5.56
N ASN A 104 -12.46 15.88 -6.47
CA ASN A 104 -12.14 16.62 -7.68
C ASN A 104 -13.35 16.78 -8.61
N ASN A 105 -14.19 15.73 -8.69
CA ASN A 105 -15.42 15.82 -9.45
C ASN A 105 -16.42 16.77 -8.79
N HIS A 106 -16.56 16.70 -7.46
CA HIS A 106 -17.55 17.51 -6.75
C HIS A 106 -17.19 19.01 -6.73
N TYR A 107 -15.94 19.36 -6.42
CA TYR A 107 -15.53 20.75 -6.25
C TYR A 107 -15.05 21.44 -7.53
N TYR A 108 -14.53 20.67 -8.49
CA TYR A 108 -13.89 21.21 -9.70
C TYR A 108 -14.48 20.68 -11.01
N CYS A 109 -15.54 19.86 -10.94
CA CYS A 109 -16.18 19.24 -12.11
C CYS A 109 -15.21 18.42 -12.99
N ILE A 110 -14.08 17.97 -12.43
CA ILE A 110 -13.11 17.16 -13.16
C ILE A 110 -13.68 15.75 -13.34
N PRO A 111 -13.65 15.16 -14.55
CA PRO A 111 -14.11 13.79 -14.76
C PRO A 111 -13.30 12.78 -13.92
N TYR A 112 -13.97 11.81 -13.30
CA TYR A 112 -13.29 10.79 -12.47
C TYR A 112 -12.15 10.08 -13.20
N ARG A 113 -12.35 9.77 -14.48
CA ARG A 113 -11.31 9.16 -15.34
C ARG A 113 -10.04 9.99 -15.34
N THR A 114 -10.16 11.30 -15.57
CA THR A 114 -9.04 12.23 -15.60
C THR A 114 -8.35 12.30 -14.25
N SER A 115 -9.10 12.44 -13.15
CA SER A 115 -8.50 12.47 -11.81
C SER A 115 -7.74 11.19 -11.46
N ILE A 116 -8.30 10.02 -11.82
CA ILE A 116 -7.67 8.72 -11.57
C ILE A 116 -6.39 8.59 -12.41
N LEU A 117 -6.45 8.85 -13.73
CA LEU A 117 -5.29 8.73 -14.60
C LEU A 117 -4.17 9.72 -14.21
N ASN A 118 -4.52 10.96 -13.87
CA ASN A 118 -3.55 11.94 -13.39
C ASN A 118 -2.88 11.48 -12.09
N SER A 119 -3.63 10.86 -11.19
CA SER A 119 -3.07 10.33 -9.94
C SER A 119 -2.12 9.15 -10.19
N LEU A 120 -2.48 8.23 -11.11
CA LEU A 120 -1.58 7.15 -11.52
C LEU A 120 -0.30 7.68 -12.16
N GLN A 121 -0.43 8.70 -13.01
CA GLN A 121 0.69 9.37 -13.65
C GLN A 121 1.60 10.07 -12.62
N ALA A 122 1.03 10.68 -11.58
CA ALA A 122 1.81 11.31 -10.50
C ALA A 122 2.68 10.29 -9.74
N TYR A 123 2.23 9.05 -9.62
CA TYR A 123 3.02 7.93 -9.08
C TYR A 123 3.86 7.19 -10.14
N ASN A 124 3.87 7.67 -11.39
CA ASN A 124 4.53 7.03 -12.53
C ASN A 124 4.06 5.58 -12.78
N ILE A 125 2.80 5.26 -12.48
CA ILE A 125 2.19 3.93 -12.68
C ILE A 125 1.65 3.85 -14.11
N THR A 126 2.04 2.80 -14.84
CA THR A 126 1.64 2.60 -16.25
C THR A 126 0.42 1.67 -16.39
N GLU A 127 -0.29 1.76 -17.51
CA GLU A 127 -1.47 0.91 -17.79
C GLU A 127 -1.14 -0.60 -17.80
N SER A 128 0.11 -0.96 -18.15
CA SER A 128 0.62 -2.33 -18.09
C SER A 128 0.78 -2.87 -16.66
N GLU A 129 0.98 -1.99 -15.67
CA GLU A 129 1.17 -2.36 -14.26
C GLU A 129 -0.16 -2.39 -13.51
N LEU A 130 -1.04 -1.42 -13.80
CA LEU A 130 -2.37 -1.35 -13.22
C LEU A 130 -3.35 -0.75 -14.22
N SER A 131 -4.18 -1.60 -14.82
CA SER A 131 -5.14 -1.15 -15.82
C SER A 131 -6.26 -0.30 -15.23
N TYR A 132 -6.56 0.81 -15.91
CA TYR A 132 -7.67 1.69 -15.57
C TYR A 132 -9.02 0.95 -15.50
N GLU A 133 -9.27 -0.04 -16.38
CA GLU A 133 -10.55 -0.77 -16.37
C GLU A 133 -10.75 -1.57 -15.07
N THR A 134 -9.67 -2.08 -14.48
CA THR A 134 -9.73 -2.76 -13.17
C THR A 134 -10.04 -1.76 -12.05
N ILE A 135 -9.40 -0.59 -12.08
CA ILE A 135 -9.64 0.49 -11.12
C ILE A 135 -11.07 1.01 -11.23
N ARG A 136 -11.56 1.25 -12.45
CA ARG A 136 -12.89 1.78 -12.73
C ARG A 136 -14.00 0.89 -12.17
N LYS A 137 -13.87 -0.44 -12.34
CA LYS A 137 -14.85 -1.39 -11.81
C LYS A 137 -14.91 -1.33 -10.27
N ASP A 138 -13.75 -1.28 -9.61
CA ASP A 138 -13.68 -1.17 -8.15
C ASP A 138 -14.17 0.20 -7.64
N PHE A 139 -13.80 1.28 -8.35
CA PHE A 139 -14.27 2.64 -8.08
C PHE A 139 -15.80 2.71 -8.13
N ASN A 140 -16.43 2.23 -9.20
CA ASN A 140 -17.88 2.29 -9.36
C ASN A 140 -18.64 1.56 -8.24
N ARG A 141 -18.06 0.48 -7.67
CA ARG A 141 -18.65 -0.24 -6.53
C ARG A 141 -18.61 0.57 -5.24
N LYS A 142 -17.55 1.35 -5.01
CA LYS A 142 -17.30 2.10 -3.77
C LYS A 142 -17.72 3.56 -3.83
N LYS A 143 -17.88 4.11 -5.04
CA LYS A 143 -18.16 5.53 -5.29
C LYS A 143 -19.30 6.07 -4.44
N ASN A 144 -20.46 5.40 -4.46
CA ASN A 144 -21.66 5.88 -3.75
C ASN A 144 -21.45 5.96 -2.23
N GLU A 145 -20.66 5.04 -1.66
CA GLU A 145 -20.32 5.04 -0.24
C GLU A 145 -19.37 6.20 0.09
N ILE A 146 -18.37 6.41 -0.75
CA ILE A 146 -17.39 7.50 -0.60
C ILE A 146 -18.08 8.86 -0.70
N GLU A 147 -18.98 9.06 -1.66
CA GLU A 147 -19.77 10.28 -1.81
C GLU A 147 -20.63 10.55 -0.57
N LYS A 148 -21.33 9.53 -0.06
CA LYS A 148 -22.13 9.66 1.17
C LYS A 148 -21.29 10.04 2.39
N ARG A 149 -20.05 9.55 2.49
CA ARG A 149 -19.18 9.83 3.66
C ARG A 149 -18.52 11.21 3.59
N LEU A 150 -18.25 11.71 2.39
CA LEU A 150 -17.47 12.94 2.19
C LEU A 150 -18.33 14.18 1.94
N LEU A 151 -19.54 14.01 1.39
CA LEU A 151 -20.36 15.10 0.87
C LEU A 151 -21.73 15.19 1.54
N LYS A 152 -22.09 14.23 2.40
CA LYS A 152 -23.28 14.25 3.23
C LYS A 152 -22.88 14.11 4.68
#